data_AF-A0A8E0VKE6-F1
#
_entry.id   AF-A0A8E0VKE6-F1
#
_cell.length_a   1.000
_cell.length_b   1.000
_cell.length_c   1.000
_cell.angle_alpha   90.00
_cell.angle_beta   90.00
_cell.angle_gamma   90.00
#
_symmetry.space_group_name_H-M   'P 1'
#
loop_
_entity.id
_entity.type
_entity.pdbx_description
1 polymer ?
#
loop_
_entity_poly.entity_id
_entity_poly.type
_entity_poly.pdbx_seq_one_letter_code
_entity_poly.pdbx_strand_id
1 'polypeptide(L)'
;DACEDKLDGKLFQYFGGGPVRGPGARGGAGSAPMSARYGLWHRDKSQQPRSGPRLIFFVVGGVSYSEMRCAYEVMNTASGKQWDIVIGGTHLLVPEAFLGDLEKLSYPPGAAPPAPSGGSATTNMVVGAGGEPV
;
A
#
# COMPACT_ATOMS: atom_id res chain seq x y z
N ASP A 1 -16.45 0.19 -1.94
CA ASP A 1 -16.93 1.53 -1.56
C ASP A 1 -16.22 2.67 -2.24
N ALA A 2 -14.90 2.84 -2.07
CA ALA A 2 -14.17 3.95 -2.73
C ALA A 2 -14.36 3.98 -4.25
N CYS A 3 -14.26 2.82 -4.92
CA CYS A 3 -14.48 2.70 -6.37
C CYS A 3 -15.93 2.98 -6.84
N GLU A 4 -16.90 2.98 -5.92
CA GLU A 4 -18.33 3.16 -6.19
C GLU A 4 -18.87 4.49 -5.63
N ASP A 5 -18.00 5.35 -5.10
CA ASP A 5 -18.37 6.62 -4.45
C ASP A 5 -19.34 6.46 -3.26
N LYS A 6 -19.27 5.31 -2.56
CA LYS A 6 -20.09 4.99 -1.38
C LYS A 6 -19.32 5.09 -0.05
N LEU A 7 -18.09 5.61 -0.08
CA LEU A 7 -17.29 5.78 1.12
C LEU A 7 -17.85 6.93 1.98
N ASP A 8 -18.04 6.70 3.28
CA ASP A 8 -18.60 7.72 4.16
C ASP A 8 -17.60 8.88 4.36
N GLY A 9 -17.96 10.05 3.83
CA GLY A 9 -17.16 11.26 3.94
C GLY A 9 -17.05 11.82 5.36
N LYS A 10 -17.87 11.36 6.32
CA LYS A 10 -17.71 11.73 7.74
C LYS A 10 -16.54 11.00 8.39
N LEU A 11 -16.37 9.71 8.06
CA LEU A 11 -15.26 8.88 8.52
C LEU A 11 -13.97 9.23 7.77
N PHE A 12 -14.08 9.50 6.47
CA PHE A 12 -12.95 9.83 5.60
C PHE A 12 -13.14 11.22 4.98
N GLN A 13 -12.83 12.25 5.77
CA GLN A 13 -12.97 13.64 5.34
C GLN A 13 -11.93 14.02 4.29
N TYR A 14 -12.37 14.78 3.29
CA TYR A 14 -11.49 15.33 2.28
C TYR A 14 -10.72 16.54 2.84
N PHE A 15 -9.41 16.52 2.70
CA PHE A 15 -8.61 17.72 2.89
C PHE A 15 -8.79 18.66 1.69
N GLY A 16 -9.18 19.92 1.93
CA GLY A 16 -9.14 20.98 0.90
C GLY A 16 -10.40 21.23 0.07
N GLY A 17 -11.61 20.81 0.51
CA GLY A 17 -12.87 21.29 -0.10
C GLY A 17 -13.74 20.25 -0.81
N GLY A 18 -13.62 18.97 -0.46
CA GLY A 18 -14.51 17.91 -0.97
C GLY A 18 -14.07 17.32 -2.31
N PRO A 19 -14.77 16.27 -2.79
CA PRO A 19 -14.37 15.56 -3.99
C PRO A 19 -14.58 16.46 -5.22
N VAL A 20 -13.49 16.77 -5.92
CA VAL A 20 -13.51 17.42 -7.23
C VAL A 20 -14.13 16.45 -8.23
N ARG A 21 -15.46 16.49 -8.36
CA ARG A 21 -16.20 15.77 -9.40
C ARG A 21 -15.93 16.45 -10.74
N GLY A 22 -15.03 15.91 -11.55
CA GLY A 22 -14.88 16.34 -12.95
C GLY A 22 -16.08 15.91 -13.82
N PRO A 23 -16.14 16.33 -15.08
CA PRO A 23 -15.97 17.68 -15.61
C PRO A 23 -17.37 18.26 -15.91
N GLY A 24 -17.90 19.09 -15.01
CA GLY A 24 -19.19 19.75 -15.18
C GLY A 24 -19.11 21.16 -14.62
N ALA A 25 -19.21 22.15 -15.51
CA ALA A 25 -19.03 23.56 -15.24
C ALA A 25 -19.80 24.08 -14.01
N ARG A 26 -19.08 24.68 -13.06
CA ARG A 26 -19.53 25.86 -12.30
C ARG A 26 -18.33 26.78 -12.08
N GLY A 27 -18.48 28.03 -12.52
CA GLY A 27 -17.39 28.99 -12.70
C GLY A 27 -16.69 29.41 -11.41
N GLY A 28 -15.46 29.91 -11.59
CA GLY A 28 -14.63 30.49 -10.54
C GLY A 28 -13.21 29.92 -10.55
N ALA A 29 -12.33 30.56 -11.32
CA ALA A 29 -10.86 30.49 -11.30
C ALA A 29 -10.20 29.33 -10.54
N GLY A 30 -9.78 28.29 -11.27
CA GLY A 30 -8.97 27.20 -10.73
C GLY A 30 -8.72 26.12 -11.77
N SER A 31 -7.88 26.43 -12.76
CA SER A 31 -7.43 25.46 -13.76
C SER A 31 -6.87 24.21 -13.06
N ALA A 32 -7.41 23.04 -13.37
CA ALA A 32 -6.77 21.77 -13.01
C ALA A 32 -5.31 21.80 -13.53
N PRO A 33 -4.33 21.23 -12.81
CA PRO A 33 -2.95 21.19 -13.29
C PRO A 33 -2.87 20.27 -14.50
N MET A 34 -3.01 20.82 -15.70
CA MET A 34 -2.60 20.16 -16.94
C MET A 34 -1.08 20.03 -16.89
N SER A 35 -0.58 18.82 -16.63
CA SER A 35 0.83 18.52 -16.81
C SER A 35 1.22 18.81 -18.26
N ALA A 36 2.14 19.77 -18.43
CA ALA A 36 2.79 20.14 -19.67
C ALA A 36 3.64 18.95 -20.19
N ARG A 37 3.01 17.97 -20.84
CA ARG A 37 3.71 16.99 -21.65
C ARG A 37 3.84 17.52 -23.07
N TYR A 38 4.88 18.33 -23.24
CA TYR A 38 5.48 18.69 -24.51
C TYR A 38 5.68 17.42 -25.37
N GLY A 39 5.32 17.47 -26.66
CA GLY A 39 5.75 16.47 -27.64
C GLY A 39 4.72 15.41 -28.02
N LEU A 40 3.64 15.82 -28.69
CA LEU A 40 2.62 14.96 -29.29
C LEU A 40 2.87 14.74 -30.80
N TRP A 41 4.10 14.38 -31.21
CA TRP A 41 4.45 14.25 -32.64
C TRP A 41 4.87 12.84 -33.09
N HIS A 42 5.10 11.90 -32.17
CA HIS A 42 5.36 10.48 -32.47
C HIS A 42 4.72 9.55 -31.43
N ARG A 43 3.39 9.43 -31.44
CA ARG A 43 2.76 8.29 -30.75
C ARG A 43 1.87 7.54 -31.72
N ASP A 44 2.38 6.39 -32.15
CA ASP A 44 1.63 5.37 -32.85
C ASP A 44 0.30 5.12 -32.13
N LYS A 45 -0.76 5.08 -32.93
CA LYS A 45 -2.17 4.92 -32.52
C LYS A 45 -2.48 3.60 -31.77
N SER A 46 -1.47 2.81 -31.38
CA SER A 46 -1.62 1.50 -30.76
C SER A 46 -1.43 1.48 -29.23
N GLN A 47 -0.99 2.57 -28.60
CA GLN A 47 -0.81 2.64 -27.15
C GLN A 47 -1.65 3.78 -26.57
N GLN A 48 -2.97 3.56 -26.52
CA GLN A 48 -3.87 4.30 -25.63
C GLN A 48 -3.26 4.21 -24.22
N PRO A 49 -2.86 5.33 -23.58
CA PRO A 49 -2.49 5.26 -22.18
C PRO A 49 -3.75 4.81 -21.44
N ARG A 50 -3.75 3.64 -20.80
CA ARG A 50 -4.79 3.28 -19.84
C ARG A 50 -4.66 4.23 -18.65
N SER A 51 -5.15 5.46 -18.83
CA SER A 51 -5.18 6.50 -17.83
C SER A 51 -6.56 6.49 -17.17
N GLY A 52 -6.86 5.37 -16.49
CA GLY A 52 -8.02 5.30 -15.61
C GLY A 52 -7.82 6.17 -14.37
N PRO A 53 -8.90 6.53 -13.65
CA PRO A 53 -8.77 7.18 -12.35
C PRO A 53 -7.89 6.37 -11.41
N ARG A 54 -6.96 7.05 -10.73
CA ARG A 54 -6.02 6.44 -9.78
C ARG A 54 -6.54 6.52 -8.36
N LEU A 55 -6.49 5.40 -7.65
CA LEU A 55 -6.82 5.31 -6.24
C LEU A 55 -5.57 4.89 -5.47
N ILE A 56 -5.10 5.75 -4.57
CA ILE A 56 -3.86 5.53 -3.83
C ILE A 56 -4.20 5.30 -2.36
N PHE A 57 -3.76 4.17 -1.81
CA PHE A 57 -3.86 3.84 -0.39
C PHE A 57 -2.48 3.90 0.25
N PHE A 58 -2.37 4.63 1.36
CA PHE A 58 -1.17 4.68 2.17
C PHE A 58 -1.49 4.21 3.60
N VAL A 59 -0.97 3.04 3.98
CA VAL A 59 -1.16 2.44 5.30
C VAL A 59 -0.01 2.83 6.22
N VAL A 60 -0.32 3.57 7.27
CA VAL A 60 0.65 3.96 8.30
C VAL A 60 0.90 2.76 9.21
N GLY A 61 2.16 2.47 9.53
CA GLY A 61 2.54 1.31 10.34
C GLY A 61 2.82 0.04 9.53
N GLY A 62 2.72 0.12 8.20
CA GLY A 62 3.11 -0.92 7.27
C GLY A 62 1.91 -1.53 6.54
N VAL A 63 2.18 -2.24 5.45
CA VAL A 63 1.17 -2.90 4.61
C VAL A 63 1.42 -4.40 4.56
N SER A 64 0.37 -5.18 4.78
CA SER A 64 0.39 -6.64 4.73
C SER A 64 0.22 -7.18 3.30
N TYR A 65 0.68 -8.40 3.06
CA TYR A 65 0.45 -9.09 1.78
C TYR A 65 -1.04 -9.34 1.51
N SER A 66 -1.86 -9.51 2.54
CA SER A 66 -3.31 -9.65 2.40
C SER A 66 -3.96 -8.40 1.82
N GLU A 67 -3.55 -7.20 2.24
CA GLU A 67 -4.11 -5.94 1.71
C GLU A 67 -3.70 -5.72 0.26
N MET A 68 -2.43 -6.01 -0.05
CA MET A 68 -1.93 -5.95 -1.42
C MET A 68 -2.68 -6.93 -2.33
N ARG A 69 -2.95 -8.16 -1.86
CA ARG A 69 -3.77 -9.13 -2.59
C ARG A 69 -5.19 -8.61 -2.82
N CYS A 70 -5.84 -8.05 -1.79
CA CYS A 70 -7.18 -7.48 -1.91
C CYS A 70 -7.23 -6.37 -2.97
N ALA A 71 -6.19 -5.54 -3.09
CA ALA A 71 -6.09 -4.52 -4.14
C ALA A 71 -6.27 -5.12 -5.55
N TYR A 72 -5.56 -6.21 -5.82
CA TYR A 72 -5.61 -6.90 -7.11
C TYR A 72 -6.97 -7.55 -7.36
N GLU A 73 -7.55 -8.17 -6.33
CA GLU A 73 -8.89 -8.76 -6.42
C GLU A 73 -9.96 -7.69 -6.75
N VAL A 74 -9.85 -6.51 -6.14
CA VAL A 74 -10.75 -5.38 -6.44
C VAL A 74 -10.52 -4.87 -7.86
N MET A 75 -9.27 -4.71 -8.30
CA MET A 75 -8.97 -4.30 -9.70
C MET A 75 -9.52 -5.30 -10.73
N ASN A 76 -9.63 -6.58 -10.38
CA ASN A 76 -10.19 -7.60 -11.25
C ASN A 76 -11.73 -7.63 -11.26
N THR A 77 -12.39 -6.89 -10.37
CA THR A 77 -13.86 -6.78 -10.30
C THR A 77 -14.40 -5.84 -11.39
N ALA A 78 -15.65 -6.02 -11.83
CA ALA A 78 -16.29 -5.19 -12.86
C ALA A 78 -16.23 -3.67 -12.55
N SER A 79 -16.51 -3.29 -11.30
CA SER A 79 -16.43 -1.89 -10.84
C SER A 79 -15.00 -1.38 -10.69
N GLY A 80 -14.02 -2.28 -10.46
CA GLY A 80 -12.63 -1.94 -10.18
C GLY A 80 -11.71 -1.92 -11.39
N LYS A 81 -12.09 -2.58 -12.50
CA LYS A 81 -11.28 -2.65 -13.73
C LYS A 81 -10.98 -1.29 -14.38
N GLN A 82 -11.82 -0.29 -14.13
CA GLN A 82 -11.59 1.08 -14.60
C GLN A 82 -10.60 1.85 -13.72
N TRP A 83 -10.35 1.39 -12.49
CA TRP A 83 -9.51 2.06 -11.50
C TRP A 83 -8.09 1.47 -11.49
N ASP A 84 -7.10 2.34 -11.38
CA ASP A 84 -5.71 1.98 -11.13
C ASP A 84 -5.44 2.10 -9.63
N ILE A 85 -5.37 0.96 -8.93
CA ILE A 85 -5.24 0.91 -7.48
C ILE A 85 -3.76 0.71 -7.12
N VAL A 86 -3.20 1.70 -6.43
CA VAL A 86 -1.84 1.66 -5.90
C VAL A 86 -1.92 1.59 -4.38
N ILE A 87 -1.32 0.57 -3.78
CA ILE A 87 -1.20 0.43 -2.33
C ILE A 87 0.25 0.56 -1.92
N GLY A 88 0.49 1.36 -0.90
CA GLY A 88 1.78 1.46 -0.23
C GLY A 88 1.60 1.59 1.28
N GLY A 89 2.72 1.48 1.99
CA GLY A 89 2.80 1.74 3.42
C GLY A 89 4.21 2.13 3.79
N THR A 90 4.47 2.25 5.09
CA THR A 90 5.82 2.57 5.59
C THR A 90 6.83 1.45 5.33
N HIS A 91 6.42 0.19 5.48
CA HIS A 91 7.21 -1.01 5.21
C HIS A 91 6.27 -2.19 4.91
N LEU A 92 6.80 -3.29 4.39
CA LEU A 92 6.02 -4.52 4.15
C LEU A 92 5.93 -5.34 5.44
N LEU A 93 4.71 -5.66 5.86
CA LEU A 93 4.44 -6.40 7.08
C LEU A 93 4.39 -7.90 6.82
N VAL A 94 5.12 -8.61 7.67
CA VAL A 94 4.97 -10.04 7.94
C VAL A 94 4.57 -10.14 9.43
N PRO A 95 3.75 -11.11 9.85
CA PRO A 95 3.25 -11.19 11.22
C PRO A 95 4.33 -11.08 12.31
N GLU A 96 5.50 -11.69 12.07
CA GLU A 96 6.64 -11.63 13.00
C GLU A 96 7.22 -10.21 13.12
N ALA A 97 7.36 -9.50 11.99
CA ALA A 97 7.86 -8.12 11.97
C ALA A 97 6.90 -7.17 12.71
N PHE A 98 5.59 -7.37 12.54
CA PHE A 98 4.57 -6.61 13.26
C PHE A 98 4.67 -6.77 14.78
N LEU A 99 4.86 -8.01 15.25
CA LEU A 99 5.03 -8.28 16.69
C LEU A 99 6.32 -7.65 17.24
N GLY A 100 7.41 -7.68 16.48
CA GLY A 100 8.65 -7.01 16.85
C GLY A 100 8.50 -5.49 16.96
N ASP A 101 7.70 -4.88 16.07
CA ASP A 101 7.42 -3.44 16.14
C ASP A 101 6.50 -3.09 17.32
N LEU A 102 5.54 -3.96 17.65
CA LEU A 102 4.70 -3.81 18.85
C LEU A 102 5.53 -3.94 20.14
N GLU A 103 6.46 -4.89 20.18
CA GLU A 103 7.32 -5.11 21.35
C GLU A 103 8.15 -3.86 21.66
N LYS A 104 8.72 -3.22 20.64
CA LYS A 104 9.50 -1.98 20.79
C LYS A 104 8.68 -0.84 21.40
N LEU A 105 7.37 -0.79 21.15
CA LEU A 105 6.47 0.22 21.71
C LEU A 105 6.06 -0.08 23.16
N SER A 106 6.26 -1.32 23.64
CA SER A 106 5.95 -1.72 25.01
C SER A 106 6.94 -1.14 26.03
N TYR A 107 8.14 -0.75 25.58
CA TYR A 107 9.15 -0.15 26.43
C TYR A 107 9.08 1.38 26.39
N PRO A 108 9.25 2.07 27.54
CA PRO A 108 9.32 3.52 27.54
C PRO A 108 10.49 4.01 26.67
N PRO A 109 10.37 5.19 26.05
CA PRO A 109 11.40 5.72 25.16
C PRO A 109 12.77 5.77 25.87
N GLY A 110 13.73 4.96 25.41
CA GLY A 110 15.08 4.89 25.98
C GLY A 110 15.35 3.70 26.91
N ALA A 111 14.35 2.88 27.24
CA ALA A 111 14.58 1.59 27.90
C ALA A 111 14.86 0.52 26.85
N ALA A 112 16.07 -0.05 26.88
CA ALA A 112 16.39 -1.22 26.05
C ALA A 112 15.52 -2.42 26.50
N PRO A 113 15.08 -3.28 25.57
CA PRO A 113 14.43 -4.52 25.95
C PRO A 113 15.34 -5.31 26.92
N PRO A 114 14.79 -5.89 27.99
CA PRO A 114 15.57 -6.74 28.87
C PRO A 114 16.20 -7.86 28.04
N ALA A 115 17.52 -8.01 28.14
CA ALA A 115 18.22 -9.12 27.49
C ALA A 115 17.51 -10.43 27.83
N PRO A 116 17.31 -11.35 26.87
CA PRO A 116 16.63 -12.61 27.14
C PRO A 116 17.35 -13.31 28.30
N SER A 117 16.70 -13.37 29.46
CA SER A 117 17.22 -14.07 30.62
C SER A 117 17.33 -15.54 30.24
N GLY A 118 18.56 -16.04 30.15
CA GLY A 118 18.90 -17.36 29.63
C GLY A 118 17.98 -18.47 30.13
N GLY A 119 17.14 -18.97 29.22
CA GLY A 119 16.67 -20.34 29.26
C GLY A 119 17.66 -21.18 28.47
N SER A 120 18.33 -22.11 29.15
CA SER A 120 19.18 -23.14 28.55
C SER A 120 18.40 -23.95 27.51
N ALA A 121 18.42 -23.52 26.25
CA ALA A 121 18.03 -24.35 25.12
C ALA A 121 19.30 -24.97 24.52
N THR A 122 19.71 -26.10 25.09
CA THR A 122 20.50 -27.10 24.37
C THR A 122 19.67 -27.59 23.20
N THR A 123 19.66 -26.86 22.09
CA THR A 123 19.15 -27.37 20.83
C THR A 123 20.24 -28.29 20.28
N ASN A 124 20.02 -29.59 20.45
CA ASN A 124 20.80 -30.65 19.83
C ASN A 124 21.08 -30.33 18.36
N MET A 125 22.35 -30.06 18.02
CA MET A 125 22.81 -30.31 16.65
C MET A 125 22.92 -31.83 16.49
N VAL A 126 21.86 -32.46 15.98
CA VAL A 126 21.96 -33.79 15.39
C VAL A 126 22.91 -33.66 14.19
N VAL A 127 24.14 -34.11 14.37
CA VAL A 127 25.08 -34.40 13.28
C VAL A 127 24.48 -35.57 12.50
N GLY A 128 23.79 -35.26 11.41
CA GLY A 128 23.33 -36.24 10.43
C GLY A 128 24.54 -36.82 9.70
N ALA A 129 24.87 -38.07 10.00
CA ALA A 129 25.72 -38.89 9.16
C ALA A 129 25.06 -39.10 7.78
N GLY A 130 25.84 -38.96 6.70
CA GLY A 130 25.50 -39.56 5.41
C GLY A 130 25.90 -38.75 4.18
N GLY A 131 26.95 -39.21 3.49
CA GLY A 131 27.09 -39.06 2.03
C GLY A 131 28.34 -38.35 1.56
N GLU A 132 29.42 -39.11 1.31
CA GLU A 132 30.48 -38.68 0.39
C GLU A 132 29.99 -38.70 -1.05
N PRO A 133 30.52 -37.79 -1.89
CA PRO A 133 30.81 -38.18 -3.27
C PRO A 133 32.20 -37.74 -3.76
N VAL A 134 32.91 -38.74 -4.33
CA VAL A 134 34.10 -38.76 -5.22
C VAL A 134 35.46 -38.51 -4.60
#